data_AF-A0AAT9SR30-F1
#
_entry.id   AF-A0AAT9SR30-F1
#
_cell.length_a   1.000
_cell.length_b   1.000
_cell.length_c   1.000
_cell.angle_alpha   90.00
_cell.angle_beta   90.00
_cell.angle_gamma   90.00
#
_symmetry.space_group_name_H-M   'P 1'
#
loop_
_entity.id
_entity.type
_entity.pdbx_description
1 polymer ?
#
loop_
_entity_poly.entity_id
_entity_poly.type
_entity_poly.pdbx_seq_one_letter_code
_entity_poly.pdbx_strand_id
1 'polypeptide(L)'
;MPTPNFRFPGVLNSQELLVAEAVQARAWATLGHDQRLDTELETEARDRLGRIILQLMSSGSGSVSDLAAAAVAEFKATRPAIRVDVAAQHRRG
;
A
#
# COMPACT_ATOMS: atom_id res chain seq x y z
N MET A 1 5.24 1.76 -37.96
CA MET A 1 3.93 1.76 -37.28
C MET A 1 4.19 1.83 -35.78
N PRO A 2 3.86 2.92 -35.07
CA PRO A 2 3.88 2.89 -33.62
C PRO A 2 2.71 2.00 -33.17
N THR A 3 3.00 0.92 -32.45
CA THR A 3 1.98 0.08 -31.85
C THR A 3 1.19 0.91 -30.83
N PRO A 4 -0.16 0.89 -30.86
CA PRO A 4 -0.93 1.50 -29.80
C PRO A 4 -0.59 0.79 -28.49
N ASN A 5 -0.09 1.55 -27.50
CA ASN A 5 0.02 1.08 -26.13
C ASN A 5 -1.41 0.81 -25.63
N PHE A 6 -1.84 -0.45 -25.71
CA PHE A 6 -3.06 -0.91 -25.07
C PHE A 6 -2.84 -0.88 -23.55
N ARG A 7 -3.06 0.30 -22.95
CA ARG A 7 -3.19 0.46 -21.50
C ARG A 7 -4.64 0.17 -21.14
N PHE A 8 -4.88 -1.00 -20.58
CA PHE A 8 -6.16 -1.27 -19.93
C PHE A 8 -6.20 -0.46 -18.62
N PRO A 9 -7.20 0.41 -18.42
CA PRO A 9 -7.33 1.18 -17.20
C PRO A 9 -7.42 0.24 -15.99
N GLY A 10 -6.46 0.34 -15.06
CA GLY A 10 -6.39 -0.50 -13.86
C GLY A 10 -5.64 -1.82 -14.02
N VAL A 11 -5.11 -2.15 -15.21
CA VAL A 11 -4.24 -3.32 -15.41
C VAL A 11 -2.80 -2.85 -15.59
N LEU A 12 -1.93 -3.22 -14.66
CA LEU A 12 -0.50 -3.01 -14.78
C LEU A 12 0.05 -3.88 -15.91
N ASN A 13 0.91 -3.31 -16.76
CA ASN A 13 1.71 -4.13 -17.67
C ASN A 13 2.77 -4.92 -16.89
N SER A 14 3.43 -5.90 -17.53
CA SER A 14 4.40 -6.77 -16.85
C SER A 14 5.53 -6.01 -16.16
N GLN A 15 5.99 -4.89 -16.71
CA GLN A 15 7.02 -4.07 -16.08
C GLN A 15 6.48 -3.33 -14.85
N GLU A 16 5.26 -2.79 -14.93
CA GLU A 16 4.61 -2.13 -13.81
C GLU A 16 4.34 -3.13 -12.66
N LEU A 17 3.94 -4.36 -12.97
CA LEU A 17 3.81 -5.44 -11.98
C LEU A 17 5.12 -5.73 -11.26
N LEU A 18 6.22 -5.88 -12.00
CA LEU A 18 7.54 -6.11 -11.42
C LEU A 18 8.01 -4.94 -10.54
N VAL A 19 7.71 -3.70 -10.95
CA VAL A 19 8.00 -2.51 -10.15
C VAL A 19 7.17 -2.52 -8.86
N ALA A 20 5.87 -2.78 -8.94
CA ALA A 20 4.99 -2.83 -7.78
C ALA A 20 5.45 -3.89 -6.77
N GLU A 21 5.82 -5.08 -7.25
CA GLU A 21 6.34 -6.17 -6.41
C GLU A 21 7.68 -5.80 -5.75
N ALA A 22 8.62 -5.22 -6.51
CA ALA A 22 9.91 -4.80 -5.98
C ALA A 22 9.76 -3.69 -4.92
N VAL A 23 8.89 -2.72 -5.17
CA VAL A 23 8.55 -1.65 -4.21
C VAL A 23 7.92 -2.26 -2.96
N GLN A 24 6.97 -3.19 -3.11
CA GLN A 24 6.30 -3.83 -1.99
C GLN A 24 7.28 -4.63 -1.12
N ALA A 25 8.13 -5.47 -1.73
CA ALA A 25 9.13 -6.24 -1.00
C ALA A 25 10.08 -5.35 -0.21
N ARG A 26 10.54 -4.24 -0.80
CA ARG A 26 11.46 -3.29 -0.16
C ARG A 26 10.80 -2.49 0.95
N ALA A 27 9.58 -1.99 0.71
CA ALA A 27 8.80 -1.28 1.72
C ALA A 27 8.48 -2.20 2.90
N TRP A 28 8.06 -3.43 2.63
CA TRP A 28 7.76 -4.42 3.65
C TRP A 28 8.99 -4.79 4.50
N ALA A 29 10.16 -5.00 3.89
CA ALA A 29 11.40 -5.24 4.63
C ALA A 29 11.78 -4.07 5.56
N THR A 30 11.46 -2.84 5.14
CA THR A 30 11.67 -1.63 5.94
C THR A 30 10.68 -1.53 7.10
N LEU A 31 9.42 -1.95 6.88
CA LEU A 31 8.37 -1.98 7.90
C LEU A 31 8.53 -3.14 8.89
N GLY A 32 9.12 -4.27 8.49
CA GLY A 32 9.34 -5.45 9.35
C GLY A 32 10.25 -5.22 10.56
N HIS A 33 10.91 -4.05 10.64
CA HIS A 33 11.66 -3.60 11.82
C HIS A 33 10.79 -2.74 12.77
N ASP A 34 9.52 -2.48 12.44
CA ASP A 34 8.60 -1.64 13.19
C ASP A 34 7.68 -2.51 14.04
N GLN A 35 7.86 -2.46 15.37
CA GLN A 35 7.08 -3.17 16.40
C GLN A 35 5.56 -2.89 16.34
N ARG A 36 5.15 -1.93 15.49
CA ARG A 36 3.76 -1.49 15.30
C ARG A 36 2.94 -2.37 14.37
N LEU A 37 3.56 -3.28 13.63
CA LEU A 37 2.84 -4.27 12.82
C LEU A 37 2.17 -5.36 13.68
N ASP A 38 2.51 -5.48 14.97
CA ASP A 38 1.96 -6.50 15.89
C ASP A 38 0.46 -6.31 16.22
N THR A 39 -0.14 -5.19 15.84
CA THR A 39 -1.56 -4.88 16.13
C THR A 39 -2.51 -5.01 14.93
N GLU A 40 -1.98 -5.28 13.73
CA GLU A 40 -2.76 -5.47 12.49
C GLU A 40 -2.49 -6.86 11.93
N LEU A 41 -3.48 -7.52 11.33
CA LEU A 41 -3.21 -8.76 10.60
C LEU A 41 -2.24 -8.46 9.46
N GLU A 42 -1.15 -9.23 9.36
CA GLU A 42 -0.13 -9.07 8.33
C GLU A 42 -0.73 -8.97 6.92
N THR A 43 -1.79 -9.73 6.64
CA THR A 43 -2.52 -9.71 5.37
C THR A 43 -3.18 -8.36 5.10
N GLU A 44 -3.80 -7.72 6.11
CA GLU A 44 -4.45 -6.41 5.97
C GLU A 44 -3.42 -5.30 5.76
N ALA A 45 -2.31 -5.36 6.50
CA ALA A 45 -1.18 -4.46 6.34
C ALA A 45 -0.57 -4.57 4.93
N ARG A 46 -0.38 -5.78 4.41
CA ARG A 46 0.13 -6.00 3.05
C ARG A 46 -0.83 -5.49 1.98
N ASP A 47 -2.14 -5.72 2.15
CA ASP A 47 -3.16 -5.21 1.21
C ASP A 47 -3.21 -3.68 1.19
N ARG A 48 -3.16 -3.03 2.36
CA ARG A 48 -3.09 -1.56 2.46
C ARG A 48 -1.83 -1.03 1.77
N LEU A 49 -0.68 -1.65 2.03
CA LEU A 49 0.57 -1.25 1.41
C LEU A 49 0.49 -1.37 -0.12
N GLY A 50 -0.09 -2.45 -0.66
CA GLY A 50 -0.32 -2.62 -2.09
C GLY A 50 -1.18 -1.49 -2.70
N ARG A 51 -2.26 -1.10 -2.02
CA ARG A 51 -3.12 0.03 -2.47
C ARG A 51 -2.37 1.36 -2.53
N ILE A 52 -1.55 1.65 -1.52
CA ILE A 52 -0.70 2.86 -1.48
C ILE A 52 0.29 2.85 -2.65
N ILE A 53 0.95 1.72 -2.92
CA ILE A 53 1.91 1.59 -4.02
C ILE A 53 1.23 1.85 -5.37
N LEU A 54 0.06 1.26 -5.61
CA LEU A 54 -0.72 1.50 -6.83
C LEU A 54 -1.10 2.98 -7.00
N GLN A 55 -1.47 3.66 -5.91
CA GLN A 55 -1.79 5.08 -5.94
C GLN A 55 -0.56 5.96 -6.21
N LEU A 56 0.60 5.61 -5.65
CA LEU A 56 1.86 6.32 -5.90
C LEU A 56 2.32 6.14 -7.35
N MET A 57 2.23 4.92 -7.88
CA MET A 57 2.58 4.62 -9.27
C MET A 57 1.67 5.34 -10.27
N SER A 58 0.38 5.53 -9.96
CA SER A 58 -0.53 6.29 -10.81
C SER A 58 -0.30 7.80 -10.74
N SER A 59 0.28 8.30 -9.64
CA SER A 59 0.53 9.73 -9.40
C SER A 59 1.83 10.24 -10.04
N GLY A 60 2.76 9.37 -10.45
CA GLY A 60 3.96 9.77 -11.19
C GLY A 60 5.11 8.78 -11.11
N SER A 61 6.14 9.03 -11.93
CA SER A 61 7.34 8.18 -12.02
C SER A 61 8.43 8.62 -11.04
N GLY A 62 8.73 7.81 -10.04
CA GLY A 62 9.95 7.86 -9.22
C GLY A 62 10.76 6.58 -9.38
N SER A 63 11.98 6.52 -8.84
CA SER A 63 12.71 5.24 -8.78
C SER A 63 11.99 4.24 -7.85
N VAL A 64 12.29 2.95 -7.97
CA VAL A 64 11.80 1.93 -7.02
C VAL A 64 12.11 2.30 -5.57
N SER A 65 13.27 2.92 -5.32
CA SER A 65 13.66 3.35 -3.98
C SER A 65 12.83 4.53 -3.48
N ASP A 66 12.53 5.50 -4.34
CA ASP A 66 11.69 6.66 -4.00
C ASP A 66 10.25 6.23 -3.73
N LEU A 67 9.72 5.34 -4.58
CA LEU A 67 8.38 4.76 -4.40
C LEU A 67 8.29 3.96 -3.11
N ALA A 68 9.31 3.17 -2.76
CA ALA A 68 9.33 2.41 -1.52
C ALA A 68 9.39 3.34 -0.29
N ALA A 69 10.22 4.38 -0.32
CA ALA A 69 10.31 5.36 0.77
C ALA A 69 9.00 6.11 0.95
N ALA A 70 8.37 6.56 -0.14
CA ALA A 70 7.07 7.22 -0.13
C ALA A 70 5.97 6.29 0.39
N ALA A 71 5.94 5.02 -0.06
CA ALA A 71 4.97 4.05 0.40
C ALA A 71 5.09 3.77 1.90
N VAL A 72 6.31 3.65 2.44
CA VAL A 72 6.56 3.50 3.88
C VAL A 72 6.09 4.73 4.66
N ALA A 73 6.38 5.94 4.16
CA ALA A 73 5.96 7.18 4.81
C ALA A 73 4.43 7.29 4.85
N GLU A 74 3.76 7.04 3.72
CA GLU A 74 2.30 7.08 3.62
C GLU A 74 1.65 6.00 4.48
N PHE A 75 2.19 4.77 4.47
CA PHE A 75 1.70 3.66 5.29
C PHE A 75 1.76 3.96 6.79
N LYS A 76 2.81 4.67 7.23
CA LYS A 76 2.96 5.11 8.62
C LYS A 76 2.01 6.27 8.96
N ALA A 77 1.72 7.14 8.01
CA ALA A 77 0.80 8.27 8.17
C ALA A 77 -0.67 7.81 8.21
N THR A 78 -1.03 6.85 7.35
CA THR A 78 -2.36 6.22 7.31
C THR A 78 -2.44 5.08 8.31
N ARG A 79 -2.49 5.45 9.60
CA ARG A 79 -2.89 4.49 10.65
C ARG A 79 -4.28 3.96 10.34
N PRO A 80 -4.53 2.64 10.50
CA PRO A 80 -5.89 2.17 10.56
C PRO A 80 -6.55 2.88 11.74
N ALA A 81 -7.64 3.60 11.46
CA ALA A 81 -8.54 4.02 12.53
C ALA A 81 -8.95 2.72 13.20
N ILE A 82 -8.47 2.49 14.43
CA ILE A 82 -8.93 1.36 15.24
C ILE A 82 -10.44 1.45 15.18
N ARG A 83 -11.09 0.46 14.54
CA ARG A 83 -12.53 0.28 14.67
C ARG A 83 -12.73 -0.14 16.13
N VAL A 84 -12.73 0.85 17.02
CA VAL A 84 -13.44 0.74 18.27
C VAL A 84 -14.89 0.75 17.80
N ASP A 85 -15.42 -0.43 17.48
CA ASP A 85 -16.85 -0.62 17.39
C ASP A 85 -17.42 -0.05 18.69
N VAL A 86 -18.07 1.11 18.59
CA VAL A 86 -18.86 1.72 19.65
C VAL A 86 -20.12 0.84 19.79
N ALA A 87 -19.94 -0.39 20.24
CA ALA A 87 -20.99 -1.33 20.59
C ALA A 87 -21.30 -1.26 22.11
N ALA A 88 -21.05 -0.10 22.73
CA ALA A 88 -21.29 0.15 24.15
C ALA A 88 -22.35 1.24 24.39
N GLN A 89 -23.29 1.41 23.46
CA GLN A 89 -24.38 2.39 23.62
C GLN A 89 -25.75 1.79 23.28
N HIS A 90 -26.06 0.64 23.86
CA HIS A 90 -27.46 0.21 23.99
C HIS A 90 -27.72 -0.64 25.25
N ARG A 91 -27.16 -0.22 26.38
CA ARG A 91 -27.65 -0.62 27.70
C ARG A 91 -27.75 0.60 28.60
N ARG A 92 -28.85 1.34 28.47
CA ARG A 92 -29.61 2.01 29.55
C ARG A 92 -30.68 2.91 28.93
N GLY A 93 -31.91 2.69 29.38
CA GLY A 93 -33.14 3.37 28.98
C GLY A 93 -34.28 2.50 29.43
#